data_AF-A0AAD0JCG3-F1
#
_entry.id   AF-A0AAD0JCG3-F1
#
_cell.length_a   1.000
_cell.length_b   1.000
_cell.length_c   1.000
_cell.angle_alpha   90.00
_cell.angle_beta   90.00
_cell.angle_gamma   90.00
#
_symmetry.space_group_name_H-M   'P 1'
#
loop_
_entity.id
_entity.type
_entity.pdbx_description
1 polymer ?
#
loop_
_entity_poly.entity_id
_entity_poly.type
_entity_poly.pdbx_seq_one_letter_code
_entity_poly.pdbx_strand_id
1 'polypeptide(L)'
;MHPSLSSARRLVAAWLLLTAGLAPHLDARAGGVVPCVNCADPRAAALQSGTGLTVVVDPQQQRLSAYNVEYDRELQRYRALPTPAPAEVTRMFNRILGLPNAHLGPGTQFVPQAFGRGAVVPVHPDDPQMANGITFPDAMKALNAYDVVQSATYRSQLELAIGRAFSGADSQQPAWNSLATTISSIVLSWVSKLFGVDTVTYVITWRDGSQTRLVISPDAVDKARYVTGESVDAQGNRIPDGAASNTETGEGYVGNYHFNNDDDYQRWLDSAHLYGVQIEVNPGAAPSGPICRWDGRQLHCQVPR
;
A
#
# COMPACT_ATOMS: atom_id res chain seq x y z
N MET A 1 -28.53 25.29 69.25
CA MET A 1 -27.21 25.55 69.87
C MET A 1 -26.12 25.35 68.81
N HIS A 2 -25.81 26.42 68.09
CA HIS A 2 -24.52 26.67 67.44
C HIS A 2 -23.79 27.68 68.33
N PRO A 3 -22.45 27.62 68.44
CA PRO A 3 -21.58 28.36 67.52
C PRO A 3 -20.27 27.59 67.19
N SER A 4 -19.55 27.90 66.13
CA SER A 4 -18.42 28.84 66.22
C SER A 4 -17.91 29.18 64.82
N LEU A 5 -17.93 30.48 64.53
CA LEU A 5 -17.23 31.14 63.43
C LEU A 5 -15.78 31.41 63.87
N SER A 6 -14.78 31.05 63.04
CA SER A 6 -13.45 31.65 63.12
C SER A 6 -13.06 32.31 61.78
N SER A 7 -13.13 33.64 61.81
CA SER A 7 -12.07 34.58 61.41
C SER A 7 -11.28 34.35 60.10
N ALA A 8 -11.81 34.97 59.04
CA ALA A 8 -11.16 36.03 58.26
C ALA A 8 -9.62 36.07 58.12
N ARG A 9 -9.13 35.95 56.87
CA ARG A 9 -8.03 36.77 56.32
C ARG A 9 -8.02 36.80 54.77
N ARG A 10 -8.70 37.81 54.23
CA ARG A 10 -8.30 38.76 53.16
C ARG A 10 -7.15 38.40 52.17
N LEU A 11 -7.48 38.51 50.88
CA LEU A 11 -6.86 39.31 49.79
C LEU A 11 -6.19 38.60 48.58
N VAL A 12 -6.77 38.93 47.41
CA VAL A 12 -6.16 39.30 46.10
C VAL A 12 -5.75 38.20 45.10
N ALA A 13 -6.61 38.11 44.08
CA ALA A 13 -6.37 37.96 42.64
C ALA A 13 -4.98 37.57 42.11
N ALA A 14 -4.96 36.51 41.29
CA ALA A 14 -4.26 36.53 40.00
C ALA A 14 -5.00 35.62 39.01
N TRP A 15 -5.70 36.25 38.08
CA TRP A 15 -6.14 35.66 36.82
C TRP A 15 -4.91 35.16 36.05
N LEU A 16 -4.87 33.87 35.73
CA LEU A 16 -4.06 33.34 34.65
C LEU A 16 -4.98 32.54 33.74
N LEU A 17 -5.49 33.24 32.73
CA LEU A 17 -6.12 32.70 31.54
C LEU A 17 -5.12 31.80 30.82
N LEU A 18 -5.11 30.51 31.14
CA LEU A 18 -4.65 29.47 30.22
C LEU A 18 -5.76 29.22 29.20
N THR A 19 -5.96 30.20 28.31
CA THR A 19 -6.59 29.93 27.02
C THR A 19 -5.49 29.38 26.13
N ALA A 20 -5.25 28.07 26.27
CA ALA A 20 -4.59 27.31 25.22
C ALA A 20 -5.38 27.58 23.93
N GLY A 21 -4.72 28.18 22.95
CA GLY A 21 -5.29 28.47 21.65
C GLY A 21 -5.77 27.17 21.02
N LEU A 22 -7.06 26.88 21.18
CA LEU A 22 -7.83 26.09 20.24
C LEU A 22 -7.87 26.92 18.96
N ALA A 23 -6.83 26.82 18.14
CA ALA A 23 -6.96 27.14 16.74
C ALA A 23 -8.14 26.31 16.24
N PRO A 24 -9.20 26.91 15.67
CA PRO A 24 -10.16 26.13 14.94
C PRO A 24 -9.37 25.46 13.82
N HIS A 25 -9.18 24.15 13.91
CA HIS A 25 -8.93 23.34 12.74
C HIS A 25 -10.16 23.59 11.87
N LEU A 26 -10.07 24.55 10.94
CA LEU A 26 -10.97 24.61 9.82
C LEU A 26 -10.75 23.28 9.11
N ASP A 27 -11.63 22.32 9.39
CA ASP A 27 -11.77 21.11 8.60
C ASP A 27 -11.95 21.61 7.17
N ALA A 28 -10.85 21.61 6.42
CA ALA A 28 -10.87 21.93 5.02
C ALA A 28 -11.75 20.86 4.39
N ARG A 29 -13.02 21.19 4.15
CA ARG A 29 -13.89 20.35 3.34
C ARG A 29 -13.14 20.14 2.03
N ALA A 30 -12.98 18.89 1.61
CA ALA A 30 -12.38 18.63 0.32
C ALA A 30 -13.34 19.16 -0.76
N GLY A 31 -12.91 20.18 -1.51
CA GLY A 31 -13.57 20.62 -2.74
C GLY A 31 -13.40 19.58 -3.86
N GLY A 32 -12.37 18.73 -3.76
CA GLY A 32 -12.22 17.51 -4.55
C GLY A 32 -10.98 17.50 -5.44
N VAL A 33 -10.94 16.55 -6.38
CA VAL A 33 -9.89 16.44 -7.40
C VAL A 33 -10.49 16.76 -8.74
N VAL A 34 -9.90 17.71 -9.46
CA VAL A 34 -10.32 18.14 -10.79
C VAL A 34 -9.30 17.61 -11.81
N PRO A 35 -9.59 16.53 -12.54
CA PRO A 35 -8.75 16.10 -13.63
C PRO A 35 -8.86 17.12 -14.77
N CYS A 36 -7.73 17.55 -15.30
CA CYS A 36 -7.70 18.48 -16.40
C CYS A 36 -6.51 18.19 -17.31
N VAL A 37 -6.75 18.10 -18.61
CA VAL A 37 -5.73 17.69 -19.59
C VAL A 37 -5.27 18.94 -20.34
N ASN A 38 -4.00 19.32 -20.19
CA ASN A 38 -3.39 20.47 -20.86
C ASN A 38 -4.07 21.82 -20.50
N CYS A 39 -4.27 22.07 -19.22
CA CYS A 39 -4.97 23.25 -18.73
C CYS A 39 -4.12 24.51 -18.94
N ALA A 40 -4.69 25.58 -19.50
CA ALA A 40 -4.00 26.88 -19.50
C ALA A 40 -4.03 27.53 -18.10
N ASP A 41 -5.19 27.49 -17.43
CA ASP A 41 -5.41 28.10 -16.12
C ASP A 41 -6.02 27.09 -15.10
N PRO A 42 -5.17 26.44 -14.29
CA PRO A 42 -5.64 25.55 -13.22
C PRO A 42 -6.49 26.26 -12.17
N ARG A 43 -6.28 27.57 -11.94
CA ARG A 43 -7.04 28.30 -10.92
C ARG A 43 -8.52 28.40 -11.35
N ALA A 44 -8.77 28.70 -12.63
CA ALA A 44 -10.13 28.73 -13.16
C ALA A 44 -10.83 27.37 -13.06
N ALA A 45 -10.11 26.27 -13.31
CA ALA A 45 -10.64 24.92 -13.15
C ALA A 45 -11.00 24.63 -11.68
N ALA A 46 -10.13 25.04 -10.74
CA ALA A 46 -10.40 24.87 -9.31
C ALA A 46 -11.64 25.65 -8.84
N LEU A 47 -11.93 26.83 -9.38
CA LEU A 47 -13.12 27.60 -9.00
C LEU A 47 -14.44 26.88 -9.33
N GLN A 48 -14.43 25.90 -10.24
CA GLN A 48 -15.63 25.14 -10.62
C GLN A 48 -15.98 24.00 -9.65
N SER A 49 -15.08 23.61 -8.73
CA SER A 49 -15.29 22.48 -7.81
C SER A 49 -16.13 22.83 -6.58
N GLY A 50 -16.36 24.12 -6.30
CA GLY A 50 -17.01 24.59 -5.07
C GLY A 50 -16.00 24.87 -3.95
N THR A 51 -16.50 25.22 -2.76
CA THR A 51 -15.64 25.63 -1.63
C THR A 51 -14.89 24.45 -1.02
N GLY A 52 -13.61 24.64 -0.71
CA GLY A 52 -12.78 23.65 -0.05
C GLY A 52 -11.42 23.43 -0.71
N LEU A 53 -10.63 22.51 -0.12
CA LEU A 53 -9.35 22.09 -0.69
C LEU A 53 -9.59 21.34 -2.01
N THR A 54 -9.10 21.92 -3.11
CA THR A 54 -9.24 21.40 -4.46
C THR A 54 -7.88 21.18 -5.08
N VAL A 55 -7.67 20.02 -5.69
CA VAL A 55 -6.44 19.69 -6.42
C VAL A 55 -6.74 19.50 -7.89
N VAL A 56 -6.11 20.32 -8.72
CA VAL A 56 -6.15 20.20 -10.18
C VAL A 56 -4.98 19.34 -10.62
N VAL A 57 -5.29 18.27 -11.35
CA VAL A 57 -4.32 17.25 -11.78
C VAL A 57 -4.21 17.31 -13.30
N ASP A 58 -3.02 17.65 -13.80
CA ASP A 58 -2.69 17.67 -15.22
C ASP A 58 -1.52 16.72 -15.52
N PRO A 59 -1.82 15.44 -15.80
CA PRO A 59 -0.80 14.43 -16.07
C PRO A 59 0.01 14.75 -17.34
N GLN A 60 -0.60 15.39 -18.34
CA GLN A 60 0.06 15.68 -19.62
C GLN A 60 1.14 16.76 -19.47
N GLN A 61 0.86 17.81 -18.68
CA GLN A 61 1.86 18.83 -18.34
C GLN A 61 2.71 18.46 -17.11
N GLN A 62 2.51 17.27 -16.54
CA GLN A 62 3.12 16.82 -15.27
C GLN A 62 2.96 17.84 -14.14
N ARG A 63 1.75 18.42 -14.02
CA ARG A 63 1.47 19.51 -13.08
C ARG A 63 0.39 19.13 -12.08
N LEU A 64 0.71 19.33 -10.81
CA LEU A 64 -0.21 19.23 -9.68
C LEU A 64 -0.39 20.63 -9.08
N SER A 65 -1.61 21.15 -9.02
CA SER A 65 -1.91 22.49 -8.49
C SER A 65 -3.02 22.42 -7.46
N ALA A 66 -2.75 22.88 -6.25
CA ALA A 66 -3.72 22.84 -5.16
C ALA A 66 -4.16 24.23 -4.73
N TYR A 67 -5.45 24.35 -4.43
CA TYR A 67 -6.09 25.59 -4.05
C TYR A 67 -7.05 25.35 -2.89
N ASN A 68 -7.12 26.29 -1.96
CA ASN A 68 -8.25 26.41 -1.06
C ASN A 68 -9.28 27.35 -1.70
N VAL A 69 -10.44 26.82 -2.06
CA VAL A 69 -11.52 27.58 -2.68
C VAL A 69 -12.44 28.12 -1.59
N GLU A 70 -12.62 29.42 -1.54
CA GLU A 70 -13.47 30.08 -0.54
C GLU A 70 -14.36 31.12 -1.19
N TYR A 71 -15.52 31.37 -0.59
CA TYR A 71 -16.37 32.49 -0.97
C TYR A 71 -15.96 33.72 -0.17
N ASP A 72 -15.34 34.69 -0.85
CA ASP A 72 -15.01 35.98 -0.27
C ASP A 72 -16.29 36.81 -0.14
N ARG A 73 -16.72 37.03 1.11
CA ARG A 73 -17.94 37.79 1.40
C ARG A 73 -17.79 39.29 1.19
N GLU A 74 -16.58 39.83 1.29
CA GLU A 74 -16.31 41.25 1.09
C GLU A 74 -16.35 41.60 -0.39
N LEU A 75 -15.75 40.75 -1.23
CA LEU A 75 -15.75 40.91 -2.69
C LEU A 75 -16.90 40.18 -3.40
N GLN A 76 -17.78 39.52 -2.65
CA GLN A 76 -18.91 38.70 -3.14
C GLN A 76 -18.53 37.76 -4.31
N ARG A 77 -17.37 37.11 -4.23
CA ARG A 77 -16.86 36.23 -5.29
C ARG A 77 -16.10 35.04 -4.74
N TYR A 78 -16.11 33.94 -5.48
CA TYR A 78 -15.24 32.82 -5.19
C TYR A 78 -13.78 33.17 -5.49
N ARG A 79 -12.87 32.73 -4.62
CA ARG A 79 -11.43 32.83 -4.78
C ARG A 79 -10.80 31.47 -4.58
N ALA A 80 -9.80 31.16 -5.39
CA ALA A 80 -8.95 29.99 -5.25
C ALA A 80 -7.57 30.44 -4.77
N LEU A 81 -7.32 30.27 -3.47
CA LEU A 81 -6.06 30.61 -2.84
C LEU A 81 -5.06 29.46 -3.02
N PRO A 82 -3.89 29.69 -3.65
CA PRO A 82 -2.88 28.63 -3.80
C PRO A 82 -2.47 28.07 -2.43
N THR A 83 -2.36 26.75 -2.35
CA THR A 83 -1.86 26.05 -1.17
C THR A 83 -0.83 25.00 -1.60
N PRO A 84 0.27 24.79 -0.87
CA PRO A 84 1.25 23.78 -1.22
C PRO A 84 0.65 22.37 -1.07
N ALA A 85 0.91 21.51 -2.06
CA ALA A 85 0.67 20.09 -1.90
C ALA A 85 1.74 19.49 -0.96
N PRO A 86 1.37 18.57 -0.05
CA PRO A 86 2.33 17.83 0.75
C PRO A 86 3.36 17.13 -0.13
N ALA A 87 4.55 16.95 0.42
CA ALA A 87 5.66 16.35 -0.31
C ALA A 87 5.34 14.90 -0.69
N GLU A 88 4.59 14.19 0.15
CA GLU A 88 4.10 12.82 -0.03
C GLU A 88 3.25 12.70 -1.30
N VAL A 89 2.29 13.59 -1.46
CA VAL A 89 1.37 13.64 -2.62
C VAL A 89 2.14 14.01 -3.89
N THR A 90 3.08 14.96 -3.79
CA THR A 90 3.92 15.37 -4.93
C THR A 90 4.86 14.24 -5.38
N ARG A 91 5.51 13.54 -4.43
CA ARG A 91 6.35 12.36 -4.72
C ARG A 91 5.54 11.24 -5.35
N MET A 92 4.35 10.96 -4.82
CA MET A 92 3.43 9.98 -5.40
C MET A 92 3.06 10.33 -6.85
N PHE A 93 2.67 11.58 -7.11
CA PHE A 93 2.26 12.03 -8.43
C PHE A 93 3.39 11.82 -9.46
N ASN A 94 4.59 12.29 -9.13
CA ASN A 94 5.76 12.15 -10.00
C ASN A 94 6.16 10.68 -10.20
N ARG A 95 6.06 9.85 -9.15
CA ARG A 95 6.34 8.41 -9.21
C ARG A 95 5.43 7.70 -10.20
N ILE A 96 4.11 7.91 -10.13
CA ILE A 96 3.16 7.24 -11.01
C ILE A 96 3.37 7.68 -12.46
N LEU A 97 3.60 8.97 -12.71
CA LEU A 97 3.96 9.48 -14.03
C LEU A 97 5.28 8.90 -14.58
N GLY A 98 6.21 8.53 -13.69
CA GLY A 98 7.48 7.93 -14.03
C GLY A 98 7.40 6.44 -14.39
N LEU A 99 6.32 5.73 -14.06
CA LEU A 99 6.19 4.28 -14.26
C LEU A 99 6.48 3.80 -15.70
N PRO A 100 6.01 4.47 -16.77
CA PRO A 100 6.34 4.07 -18.14
C PRO A 100 7.84 4.07 -18.44
N ASN A 101 8.57 4.99 -17.81
CA ASN A 101 10.00 5.19 -18.03
C ASN A 101 10.87 4.44 -17.02
N ALA A 102 10.26 3.73 -16.07
CA ALA A 102 10.98 3.15 -14.95
C ALA A 102 11.94 2.02 -15.37
N HIS A 103 11.69 1.38 -16.51
CA HIS A 103 12.60 0.42 -17.16
C HIS A 103 13.91 1.04 -17.69
N LEU A 104 14.07 2.38 -17.66
CA LEU A 104 15.20 3.11 -18.25
C LEU A 104 16.17 3.69 -17.21
N GLY A 105 15.90 3.54 -15.90
CA GLY A 105 16.72 4.08 -14.83
C GLY A 105 17.84 3.12 -14.37
N PRO A 106 19.07 3.59 -14.12
CA PRO A 106 20.10 2.76 -13.50
C PRO A 106 19.74 2.50 -12.03
N GLY A 107 19.55 1.24 -11.65
CA GLY A 107 19.34 0.81 -10.27
C GLY A 107 17.93 0.30 -9.92
N THR A 108 16.96 0.39 -10.82
CA THR A 108 15.66 -0.26 -10.65
C THR A 108 15.49 -1.38 -11.67
N GLN A 109 15.69 -2.62 -11.24
CA GLN A 109 15.42 -3.79 -12.09
C GLN A 109 13.91 -4.05 -12.11
N PHE A 110 13.22 -3.41 -13.05
CA PHE A 110 11.89 -3.82 -13.46
C PHE A 110 12.04 -5.10 -14.29
N VAL A 111 11.81 -6.25 -13.68
CA VAL A 111 11.84 -7.55 -14.39
C VAL A 111 10.56 -7.64 -15.23
N PRO A 112 10.64 -7.73 -16.57
CA PRO A 112 9.44 -7.92 -17.39
C PRO A 112 8.97 -9.37 -17.20
N GLN A 113 7.75 -9.61 -16.69
CA GLN A 113 7.17 -10.96 -16.80
C GLN A 113 5.64 -11.07 -16.68
N ALA A 114 5.11 -11.91 -17.58
CA ALA A 114 3.84 -12.65 -17.64
C ALA A 114 2.48 -11.95 -17.50
N PHE A 115 2.34 -10.87 -16.73
CA PHE A 115 1.06 -10.20 -16.52
C PHE A 115 1.02 -8.81 -17.16
N GLY A 116 0.57 -8.77 -18.42
CA GLY A 116 0.32 -7.53 -19.12
C GLY A 116 1.53 -6.60 -19.20
N ARG A 117 1.32 -5.39 -19.73
CA ARG A 117 2.31 -4.31 -19.65
C ARG A 117 2.21 -3.74 -18.22
N GLY A 118 2.90 -4.33 -17.24
CA GLY A 118 2.90 -3.86 -15.85
C GLY A 118 4.28 -3.36 -15.40
N ALA A 119 4.34 -2.52 -14.37
CA ALA A 119 5.61 -2.12 -13.75
C ALA A 119 5.93 -3.02 -12.55
N VAL A 120 7.08 -3.69 -12.54
CA VAL A 120 7.56 -4.52 -11.42
C VAL A 120 8.55 -3.75 -10.53
N VAL A 121 8.17 -3.46 -9.29
CA VAL A 121 9.01 -2.76 -8.32
C VAL A 121 9.60 -3.78 -7.33
N PRO A 122 10.92 -4.06 -7.36
CA PRO A 122 11.56 -4.85 -6.31
C PRO A 122 11.59 -4.06 -5.00
N VAL A 123 11.32 -4.74 -3.89
CA VAL A 123 11.30 -4.14 -2.54
C VAL A 123 12.07 -5.03 -1.59
N HIS A 124 12.83 -4.42 -0.69
CA HIS A 124 13.42 -5.12 0.45
C HIS A 124 13.11 -4.33 1.73
N PRO A 125 12.78 -4.98 2.87
CA PRO A 125 12.48 -4.31 4.13
C PRO A 125 13.54 -3.31 4.59
N ASP A 126 14.81 -3.60 4.28
CA ASP A 126 15.96 -2.77 4.67
C ASP A 126 16.50 -1.88 3.54
N ASP A 127 15.81 -1.78 2.40
CA ASP A 127 16.28 -0.97 1.29
C ASP A 127 16.31 0.53 1.68
N PRO A 128 17.51 1.15 1.77
CA PRO A 128 17.62 2.55 2.11
C PRO A 128 17.27 3.46 0.92
N GLN A 129 17.22 2.93 -0.30
CA GLN A 129 16.96 3.72 -1.50
C GLN A 129 15.47 3.99 -1.74
N MET A 130 14.58 3.46 -0.89
CA MET A 130 13.12 3.52 -1.03
C MET A 130 12.69 2.94 -2.38
N ALA A 131 12.23 1.68 -2.41
CA ALA A 131 11.82 0.99 -3.63
C ALA A 131 10.83 1.82 -4.45
N ASN A 132 11.27 2.42 -5.56
CA ASN A 132 10.49 3.40 -6.33
C ASN A 132 9.93 4.54 -5.45
N GLY A 133 10.69 5.06 -4.47
CA GLY A 133 10.28 6.15 -3.58
C GLY A 133 9.19 5.80 -2.56
N ILE A 134 8.93 4.52 -2.27
CA ILE A 134 8.13 4.12 -1.10
C ILE A 134 9.03 3.67 0.05
N THR A 135 8.71 4.11 1.26
CA THR A 135 9.36 3.62 2.48
C THR A 135 8.68 2.32 2.92
N PHE A 136 9.46 1.27 3.16
CA PHE A 136 8.90 0.02 3.67
C PHE A 136 8.35 0.20 5.09
N PRO A 137 7.13 -0.27 5.40
CA PRO A 137 6.52 -0.05 6.71
C PRO A 137 7.30 -0.75 7.83
N ASP A 138 7.80 0.03 8.79
CA ASP A 138 8.66 -0.46 9.88
C ASP A 138 8.03 -1.62 10.68
N ALA A 139 6.73 -1.53 10.97
CA ALA A 139 6.00 -2.55 11.71
C ALA A 139 5.96 -3.92 11.00
N MET A 140 6.19 -3.96 9.68
CA MET A 140 6.15 -5.18 8.88
C MET A 140 7.56 -5.75 8.59
N LYS A 141 8.64 -5.03 8.95
CA LYS A 141 10.02 -5.45 8.61
C LYS A 141 10.46 -6.77 9.22
N ALA A 142 9.78 -7.20 10.28
CA ALA A 142 10.05 -8.46 10.97
C ALA A 142 9.36 -9.68 10.35
N LEU A 143 8.46 -9.47 9.38
CA LEU A 143 7.72 -10.54 8.73
C LEU A 143 8.56 -11.26 7.65
N ASN A 144 8.08 -12.42 7.24
CA ASN A 144 8.50 -13.15 6.04
C ASN A 144 7.28 -13.58 5.19
N ALA A 145 7.52 -14.31 4.10
CA ALA A 145 6.44 -14.76 3.22
C ALA A 145 5.46 -15.73 3.91
N TYR A 146 5.94 -16.61 4.80
CA TYR A 146 5.06 -17.51 5.57
C TYR A 146 4.12 -16.73 6.49
N ASP A 147 4.59 -15.68 7.18
CA ASP A 147 3.75 -14.86 8.04
C ASP A 147 2.60 -14.20 7.24
N VAL A 148 2.90 -13.71 6.03
CA VAL A 148 1.90 -13.11 5.13
C VAL A 148 0.91 -14.15 4.61
N VAL A 149 1.38 -15.35 4.29
CA VAL A 149 0.51 -16.43 3.82
C VAL A 149 -0.38 -16.93 4.94
N GLN A 150 0.16 -17.21 6.12
CA GLN A 150 -0.56 -17.87 7.21
C GLN A 150 -1.45 -16.90 8.00
N SER A 151 -1.14 -15.61 8.05
CA SER A 151 -1.93 -14.61 8.78
C SER A 151 -2.65 -13.65 7.84
N ALA A 152 -3.98 -13.80 7.75
CA ALA A 152 -4.83 -12.84 7.04
C ALA A 152 -4.72 -11.41 7.60
N THR A 153 -4.41 -11.27 8.91
CA THR A 153 -4.20 -9.98 9.57
C THR A 153 -2.91 -9.32 9.09
N TYR A 154 -1.77 -10.03 9.12
CA TYR A 154 -0.50 -9.48 8.63
C TYR A 154 -0.56 -9.17 7.15
N ARG A 155 -1.19 -10.05 6.36
CA ARG A 155 -1.48 -9.79 4.95
C ARG A 155 -2.25 -8.49 4.77
N SER A 156 -3.41 -8.35 5.41
CA SER A 156 -4.26 -7.15 5.26
C SER A 156 -3.53 -5.87 5.69
N GLN A 157 -2.73 -5.93 6.77
CA GLN A 157 -1.94 -4.80 7.22
C GLN A 157 -0.84 -4.41 6.23
N LEU A 158 -0.14 -5.40 5.67
CA LEU A 158 0.87 -5.19 4.63
C LEU A 158 0.26 -4.61 3.35
N GLU A 159 -0.84 -5.18 2.86
CA GLU A 159 -1.56 -4.71 1.66
C GLU A 159 -1.96 -3.23 1.80
N LEU A 160 -2.49 -2.85 2.96
CA LEU A 160 -2.89 -1.47 3.26
C LEU A 160 -1.68 -0.53 3.43
N ALA A 161 -0.61 -0.99 4.08
CA ALA A 161 0.57 -0.16 4.32
C ALA A 161 1.29 0.17 3.00
N ILE A 162 1.50 -0.82 2.14
CA ILE A 162 2.10 -0.61 0.81
C ILE A 162 1.16 0.21 -0.07
N GLY A 163 -0.16 -0.06 -0.02
CA GLY A 163 -1.15 0.73 -0.74
C GLY A 163 -1.15 2.22 -0.36
N ARG A 164 -1.11 2.55 0.94
CA ARG A 164 -1.01 3.93 1.43
C ARG A 164 0.31 4.61 1.01
N ALA A 165 1.42 3.90 1.11
CA ALA A 165 2.72 4.41 0.67
C ALA A 165 2.72 4.69 -0.84
N PHE A 166 2.08 3.83 -1.64
CA PHE A 166 1.91 4.03 -3.08
C PHE A 166 0.95 5.19 -3.41
N SER A 167 -0.17 5.32 -2.71
CA SER A 167 -1.14 6.39 -2.97
C SER A 167 -0.73 7.74 -2.39
N GLY A 168 0.34 7.81 -1.58
CA GLY A 168 0.78 9.03 -0.90
C GLY A 168 -0.19 9.48 0.21
N ALA A 169 -1.04 8.56 0.68
CA ALA A 169 -2.04 8.78 1.72
C ALA A 169 -1.48 8.46 3.12
N ASP A 170 -0.24 8.83 3.38
CA ASP A 170 0.54 8.56 4.59
C ASP A 170 0.84 9.83 5.41
N SER A 171 0.20 10.95 5.08
CA SER A 171 0.36 12.22 5.81
C SER A 171 -0.49 12.27 7.08
N GLN A 172 -0.18 13.21 7.99
CA GLN A 172 -1.01 13.51 9.16
C GLN A 172 -2.29 14.30 8.82
N GLN A 173 -2.54 14.62 7.54
CA GLN A 173 -3.65 15.46 7.10
C GLN A 173 -4.74 14.61 6.40
N PRO A 174 -5.86 14.28 7.07
CA PRO A 174 -6.86 13.36 6.51
C PRO A 174 -7.46 13.81 5.18
N ALA A 175 -7.67 15.12 5.01
CA ALA A 175 -8.17 15.68 3.76
C ALA A 175 -7.22 15.39 2.58
N TRP A 176 -5.91 15.52 2.80
CA TRP A 176 -4.91 15.19 1.78
C TRP A 176 -4.83 13.70 1.51
N ASN A 177 -4.94 12.85 2.53
CA ASN A 177 -4.90 11.39 2.33
C ASN A 177 -6.04 10.91 1.42
N SER A 178 -7.26 11.44 1.61
CA SER A 178 -8.40 11.15 0.75
C SER A 178 -8.18 11.63 -0.70
N LEU A 179 -7.67 12.86 -0.85
CA LEU A 179 -7.35 13.41 -2.17
C LEU A 179 -6.21 12.63 -2.85
N ALA A 180 -5.19 12.20 -2.12
CA ALA A 180 -4.03 11.47 -2.63
C ALA A 180 -4.42 10.13 -3.26
N THR A 181 -5.31 9.38 -2.60
CA THR A 181 -5.91 8.16 -3.18
C THR A 181 -6.67 8.44 -4.49
N THR A 182 -7.43 9.53 -4.53
CA THR A 182 -8.17 9.91 -5.75
C THR A 182 -7.22 10.35 -6.88
N ILE A 183 -6.21 11.16 -6.55
CA ILE A 183 -5.18 11.62 -7.50
C ILE A 183 -4.41 10.42 -8.07
N SER A 184 -3.96 9.49 -7.22
CA SER A 184 -3.21 8.32 -7.66
C SER A 184 -4.02 7.43 -8.61
N SER A 185 -5.32 7.22 -8.35
CA SER A 185 -6.21 6.49 -9.26
C SER A 185 -6.36 7.18 -10.62
N ILE A 186 -6.56 8.50 -10.63
CA ILE A 186 -6.67 9.30 -11.87
C ILE A 186 -5.38 9.20 -12.69
N VAL A 187 -4.23 9.39 -12.06
CA VAL A 187 -2.93 9.41 -12.74
C VAL A 187 -2.57 8.02 -13.23
N LEU A 188 -2.78 6.97 -12.43
CA LEU A 188 -2.51 5.60 -12.85
C LEU A 188 -3.45 5.18 -14.01
N SER A 189 -4.72 5.57 -13.97
CA SER A 189 -5.66 5.34 -15.08
C SER A 189 -5.22 6.06 -16.36
N TRP A 190 -4.70 7.30 -16.24
CA TRP A 190 -4.15 8.04 -17.38
C TRP A 190 -2.91 7.35 -17.95
N VAL A 191 -1.99 6.93 -17.08
CA VAL A 191 -0.77 6.19 -17.45
C VAL A 191 -1.10 4.86 -18.15
N SER A 192 -2.06 4.11 -17.60
CA SER A 192 -2.61 2.89 -18.20
C SER A 192 -3.14 3.15 -19.61
N LYS A 193 -4.01 4.15 -19.80
CA LYS A 193 -4.60 4.47 -21.11
C LYS A 193 -3.58 4.87 -22.17
N LEU A 194 -2.52 5.59 -21.80
CA LEU A 194 -1.55 6.12 -22.77
C LEU A 194 -0.35 5.20 -23.01
N PHE A 195 0.14 4.54 -21.97
CA PHE A 195 1.37 3.75 -22.03
C PHE A 195 1.12 2.25 -21.84
N GLY A 196 -0.11 1.86 -21.51
CA GLY A 196 -0.50 0.47 -21.25
C GLY A 196 -0.02 -0.05 -19.90
N VAL A 197 0.47 0.80 -18.98
CA VAL A 197 0.89 0.36 -17.64
C VAL A 197 -0.34 0.22 -16.74
N ASP A 198 -0.90 -0.99 -16.72
CA ASP A 198 -2.21 -1.26 -16.12
C ASP A 198 -2.12 -1.69 -14.65
N THR A 199 -0.94 -2.12 -14.20
CA THR A 199 -0.70 -2.54 -12.81
C THR A 199 0.73 -2.21 -12.36
N VAL A 200 0.90 -2.10 -11.04
CA VAL A 200 2.21 -2.03 -10.38
C VAL A 200 2.35 -3.24 -9.48
N THR A 201 3.31 -4.11 -9.78
CA THR A 201 3.61 -5.31 -9.02
C THR A 201 4.79 -5.06 -8.09
N TYR A 202 4.57 -5.12 -6.79
CA TYR A 202 5.62 -5.08 -5.79
C TYR A 202 6.10 -6.50 -5.48
N VAL A 203 7.39 -6.77 -5.71
CA VAL A 203 8.03 -8.04 -5.33
C VAL A 203 8.86 -7.78 -4.09
N ILE A 204 8.33 -8.18 -2.94
CA ILE A 204 9.00 -8.04 -1.65
C ILE A 204 9.92 -9.25 -1.47
N THR A 205 11.23 -9.02 -1.41
CA THR A 205 12.19 -10.01 -0.92
C THR A 205 12.42 -9.75 0.55
N TRP A 206 12.02 -10.69 1.40
CA TRP A 206 12.15 -10.61 2.85
C TRP A 206 13.57 -10.89 3.30
N ARG A 207 13.88 -10.58 4.56
CA ARG A 207 15.22 -10.74 5.13
C ARG A 207 15.71 -12.19 5.15
N ASP A 208 14.79 -13.15 5.21
CA ASP A 208 15.10 -14.58 5.14
C ASP A 208 15.29 -15.07 3.70
N GLY A 209 15.10 -14.22 2.68
CA GLY A 209 15.20 -14.54 1.27
C GLY A 209 13.88 -15.01 0.63
N SER A 210 12.84 -15.24 1.43
CA SER A 210 11.50 -15.55 0.90
C SER A 210 10.91 -14.37 0.13
N GLN A 211 9.92 -14.61 -0.73
CA GLN A 211 9.32 -13.57 -1.55
C GLN A 211 7.79 -13.56 -1.47
N THR A 212 7.24 -12.34 -1.48
CA THR A 212 5.80 -12.07 -1.57
C THR A 212 5.54 -11.10 -2.71
N ARG A 213 4.49 -11.36 -3.50
CA ARG A 213 4.03 -10.45 -4.55
C ARG A 213 2.74 -9.74 -4.15
N LEU A 214 2.73 -8.42 -4.32
CA LEU A 214 1.55 -7.59 -4.18
C LEU A 214 1.31 -6.83 -5.48
N VAL A 215 0.05 -6.59 -5.85
CA VAL A 215 -0.33 -5.87 -7.08
C VAL A 215 -1.24 -4.71 -6.74
N ILE A 216 -0.93 -3.54 -7.30
CA ILE A 216 -1.79 -2.38 -7.31
C ILE A 216 -2.39 -2.21 -8.70
N SER A 217 -3.70 -1.99 -8.73
CA SER A 217 -4.47 -1.70 -9.94
C SER A 217 -5.15 -0.32 -9.82
N PRO A 218 -5.53 0.32 -10.95
CA PRO A 218 -6.16 1.64 -10.98
C PRO A 218 -7.42 1.77 -10.13
N ASP A 219 -8.16 0.67 -9.96
CA ASP A 219 -9.39 0.58 -9.17
C ASP A 219 -9.16 0.36 -7.67
N ALA A 220 -7.93 0.05 -7.25
CA ALA A 220 -7.58 -0.24 -5.86
C ALA A 220 -6.18 0.29 -5.51
N VAL A 221 -5.95 1.59 -5.73
CA VAL A 221 -4.63 2.23 -5.49
C VAL A 221 -4.26 2.38 -4.01
N ASP A 222 -5.24 2.32 -3.11
CA ASP A 222 -5.06 2.35 -1.66
C ASP A 222 -4.72 0.99 -1.05
N LYS A 223 -4.72 -0.08 -1.86
CA LYS A 223 -4.48 -1.44 -1.40
C LYS A 223 -3.64 -2.24 -2.39
N ALA A 224 -2.42 -2.61 -1.99
CA ALA A 224 -1.57 -3.51 -2.76
C ALA A 224 -1.97 -4.95 -2.48
N ARG A 225 -2.78 -5.56 -3.35
CA ARG A 225 -3.40 -6.88 -3.13
C ARG A 225 -2.38 -8.00 -3.24
N TYR A 226 -2.42 -8.92 -2.29
CA TYR A 226 -1.64 -10.15 -2.33
C TYR A 226 -1.99 -10.99 -3.56
N VAL A 227 -0.96 -11.48 -4.25
CA VAL A 227 -1.13 -12.39 -5.38
C VAL A 227 -1.05 -13.83 -4.87
N THR A 228 -2.22 -14.44 -4.74
CA THR A 228 -2.36 -15.84 -4.35
C THR A 228 -1.62 -16.74 -5.35
N GLY A 229 -0.87 -17.73 -4.86
CA GLY A 229 -0.09 -18.65 -5.69
C GLY A 229 1.38 -18.27 -5.84
N GLU A 230 1.76 -17.01 -5.58
CA GLU A 230 3.05 -16.45 -6.04
C GLU A 230 4.09 -16.25 -4.92
N SER A 231 3.75 -16.57 -3.67
CA SER A 231 4.73 -16.55 -2.59
C SER A 231 5.67 -17.75 -2.68
N VAL A 232 6.97 -17.49 -2.48
CA VAL A 232 8.00 -18.52 -2.44
C VAL A 232 8.88 -18.37 -1.21
N ASP A 233 9.46 -19.47 -0.73
CA ASP A 233 10.49 -19.44 0.30
C ASP A 233 11.87 -19.06 -0.27
N ALA A 234 12.89 -19.05 0.58
CA ALA A 234 14.25 -18.67 0.20
C ALA A 234 14.91 -19.64 -0.79
N GLN A 235 14.43 -20.88 -0.85
CA GLN A 235 14.89 -21.93 -1.75
C GLN A 235 14.11 -21.93 -3.08
N GLY A 236 13.11 -21.05 -3.21
CA GLY A 236 12.26 -20.93 -4.39
C GLY A 236 11.09 -21.92 -4.42
N ASN A 237 10.83 -22.63 -3.31
CA ASN A 237 9.64 -23.46 -3.21
C ASN A 237 8.40 -22.58 -3.10
N ARG A 238 7.33 -22.92 -3.83
CA ARG A 238 6.03 -22.25 -3.65
C ARG A 238 5.46 -22.54 -2.27
N ILE A 239 5.06 -21.49 -1.55
CA ILE A 239 4.41 -21.60 -0.25
C ILE A 239 2.91 -21.88 -0.48
N PRO A 240 2.35 -22.99 0.04
CA PRO A 240 0.94 -23.30 -0.13
C PRO A 240 0.06 -22.22 0.50
N ASP A 241 -0.83 -21.65 -0.31
CA ASP A 241 -1.86 -20.72 0.11
C ASP A 241 -3.23 -21.15 -0.46
N GLY A 242 -4.21 -20.25 -0.51
CA GLY A 242 -5.54 -20.55 -1.06
C GLY A 242 -5.54 -21.06 -2.52
N ALA A 243 -4.48 -20.83 -3.30
CA ALA A 243 -4.36 -21.38 -4.65
C ALA A 243 -4.00 -22.87 -4.65
N ALA A 244 -3.31 -23.37 -3.61
CA ALA A 244 -2.88 -24.77 -3.56
C ALA A 244 -4.05 -25.76 -3.49
N SER A 245 -5.20 -25.34 -2.95
CA SER A 245 -6.42 -26.15 -2.86
C SER A 245 -7.51 -25.76 -3.87
N ASN A 246 -7.21 -24.83 -4.78
CA ASN A 246 -8.13 -24.42 -5.83
C ASN A 246 -7.99 -25.33 -7.06
N THR A 247 -9.12 -25.71 -7.67
CA THR A 247 -9.17 -26.63 -8.82
C THR A 247 -8.52 -26.09 -10.10
N GLU A 248 -8.41 -24.78 -10.26
CA GLU A 248 -7.88 -24.12 -11.45
C GLU A 248 -6.39 -23.77 -11.29
N THR A 249 -5.93 -23.52 -10.06
CA THR A 249 -4.57 -23.03 -9.80
C THR A 249 -3.69 -24.00 -9.01
N GLY A 250 -4.28 -25.04 -8.40
CA GLY A 250 -3.56 -26.00 -7.55
C GLY A 250 -2.53 -26.83 -8.32
N GLU A 251 -2.72 -27.06 -9.61
CA GLU A 251 -1.74 -27.74 -10.48
C GLU A 251 -0.38 -27.00 -10.49
N GLY A 252 -0.36 -25.69 -10.26
CA GLY A 252 0.87 -24.88 -10.19
C GLY A 252 1.80 -25.24 -9.02
N TYR A 253 1.33 -26.04 -8.06
CA TYR A 253 2.08 -26.53 -6.90
C TYR A 253 2.62 -27.96 -7.08
N VAL A 254 2.49 -28.55 -8.27
CA VAL A 254 3.10 -29.84 -8.57
C VAL A 254 4.61 -29.71 -8.62
N GLY A 255 5.33 -30.59 -7.91
CA GLY A 255 6.78 -30.58 -7.90
C GLY A 255 7.41 -31.32 -6.73
N ASN A 256 8.75 -31.30 -6.74
CA ASN A 256 9.58 -31.81 -5.65
C ASN A 256 10.12 -30.62 -4.85
N TYR A 257 9.83 -30.61 -3.56
CA TYR A 257 10.15 -29.53 -2.65
C TYR A 257 11.41 -29.87 -1.86
N HIS A 258 12.34 -28.93 -1.76
CA HIS A 258 13.62 -29.16 -1.11
C HIS A 258 13.85 -28.14 0.01
N PHE A 259 14.23 -28.63 1.18
CA PHE A 259 14.44 -27.79 2.36
C PHE A 259 15.85 -28.01 2.90
N ASN A 260 16.49 -26.91 3.30
CA ASN A 260 17.85 -26.95 3.85
C ASN A 260 17.88 -27.24 5.36
N ASN A 261 16.74 -27.08 6.04
CA ASN A 261 16.58 -27.28 7.47
C ASN A 261 15.15 -27.71 7.80
N ASP A 262 14.97 -28.27 8.99
CA ASP A 262 13.68 -28.78 9.45
C ASP A 262 12.66 -27.67 9.71
N ASP A 263 13.10 -26.48 10.14
CA ASP A 263 12.20 -25.36 10.44
C ASP A 263 11.45 -24.88 9.17
N ASP A 264 12.16 -24.72 8.05
CA ASP A 264 11.58 -24.34 6.76
C ASP A 264 10.61 -25.42 6.26
N TYR A 265 10.98 -26.70 6.43
CA TYR A 265 10.11 -27.84 6.12
C TYR A 265 8.82 -27.83 6.96
N GLN A 266 8.93 -27.62 8.27
CA GLN A 266 7.75 -27.55 9.16
C GLN A 266 6.85 -26.37 8.81
N ARG A 267 7.41 -25.18 8.52
CA ARG A 267 6.60 -24.02 8.09
C ARG A 267 5.85 -24.29 6.79
N TRP A 268 6.46 -25.01 5.86
CA TRP A 268 5.80 -25.44 4.64
C TRP A 268 4.65 -26.41 4.91
N LEU A 269 4.87 -27.41 5.76
CA LEU A 269 3.83 -28.36 6.19
C LEU A 269 2.67 -27.64 6.88
N ASP A 270 2.96 -26.71 7.79
CA ASP A 270 1.95 -25.91 8.49
C ASP A 270 1.09 -25.11 7.51
N SER A 271 1.72 -24.50 6.49
CA SER A 271 1.00 -23.78 5.43
C SER A 271 0.15 -24.72 4.58
N ALA A 272 0.70 -25.87 4.18
CA ALA A 272 -0.01 -26.90 3.42
C ALA A 272 -1.26 -27.39 4.18
N HIS A 273 -1.13 -27.69 5.47
CA HIS A 273 -2.23 -28.09 6.33
C HIS A 273 -3.26 -26.98 6.49
N LEU A 274 -2.83 -25.74 6.74
CA LEU A 274 -3.71 -24.57 6.88
C LEU A 274 -4.61 -24.38 5.66
N TYR A 275 -4.09 -24.64 4.46
CA TYR A 275 -4.80 -24.46 3.19
C TYR A 275 -5.41 -25.74 2.62
N GLY A 276 -5.43 -26.84 3.38
CA GLY A 276 -6.15 -28.06 3.03
C GLY A 276 -5.50 -28.89 1.92
N VAL A 277 -4.18 -28.80 1.78
CA VAL A 277 -3.40 -29.72 0.93
C VAL A 277 -3.44 -31.12 1.56
N GLN A 278 -3.71 -32.15 0.75
CA GLN A 278 -3.75 -33.53 1.24
C GLN A 278 -2.31 -34.04 1.43
N ILE A 279 -1.94 -34.38 2.66
CA ILE A 279 -0.60 -34.86 3.00
C ILE A 279 -0.66 -36.34 3.36
N GLU A 280 0.11 -37.16 2.66
CA GLU A 280 0.34 -38.57 2.94
C GLU A 280 1.77 -38.76 3.48
N VAL A 281 1.89 -39.24 4.73
CA VAL A 281 3.20 -39.52 5.33
C VAL A 281 3.72 -40.86 4.83
N ASN A 282 4.85 -40.86 4.13
CA ASN A 282 5.50 -42.06 3.64
C ASN A 282 6.72 -42.43 4.50
N PRO A 283 6.60 -43.41 5.42
CA PRO A 283 7.65 -43.75 6.37
C PRO A 283 8.89 -44.45 5.75
N GLY A 284 8.88 -44.73 4.44
CA GLY A 284 9.98 -45.40 3.73
C GLY A 284 10.70 -44.56 2.68
N ALA A 285 10.31 -43.30 2.48
CA ALA A 285 10.93 -42.42 1.49
C ALA A 285 12.22 -41.77 2.04
N ALA A 286 13.27 -41.70 1.22
CA ALA A 286 14.48 -40.94 1.54
C ALA A 286 14.12 -39.44 1.78
N PRO A 287 14.90 -38.71 2.60
CA PRO A 287 14.59 -37.33 2.99
C PRO A 287 14.90 -36.34 1.85
N SER A 288 14.17 -36.45 0.74
CA SER A 288 14.26 -35.54 -0.40
C SER A 288 13.20 -34.42 -0.34
N GLY A 289 12.46 -34.32 0.77
CA GLY A 289 11.36 -33.38 0.97
C GLY A 289 10.02 -33.84 0.34
N PRO A 290 8.95 -33.03 0.48
CA PRO A 290 7.63 -33.28 -0.08
C PRO A 290 7.64 -33.46 -1.61
N ILE A 291 6.83 -34.40 -2.09
CA ILE A 291 6.55 -34.59 -3.52
C ILE A 291 5.06 -34.40 -3.74
N CYS A 292 4.69 -33.35 -4.46
CA CYS A 292 3.30 -32.99 -4.72
C CYS A 292 2.87 -33.36 -6.14
N ARG A 293 1.66 -33.89 -6.28
CA ARG A 293 1.03 -34.31 -7.53
C ARG A 293 -0.40 -33.80 -7.58
N TRP A 294 -0.86 -33.52 -8.80
CA TRP A 294 -2.24 -33.13 -9.09
C TRP A 294 -3.02 -34.33 -9.59
N ASP A 295 -4.18 -34.61 -9.00
CA ASP A 295 -5.04 -35.73 -9.42
C ASP A 295 -6.14 -35.31 -10.42
N GLY A 296 -6.12 -34.06 -10.87
CA GLY A 296 -7.16 -33.43 -11.69
C GLY A 296 -8.18 -32.60 -10.90
N ARG A 297 -8.13 -32.64 -9.56
CA ARG A 297 -9.06 -31.93 -8.67
C ARG A 297 -8.41 -31.33 -7.43
N GLN A 298 -7.45 -32.01 -6.82
CA GLN A 298 -6.79 -31.59 -5.60
C GLN A 298 -5.29 -31.91 -5.64
N LEU A 299 -4.52 -31.11 -4.91
CA LEU A 299 -3.09 -31.33 -4.70
C LEU A 299 -2.88 -32.38 -3.60
N HIS A 300 -2.13 -33.41 -3.94
CA HIS A 300 -1.72 -34.49 -3.03
C HIS A 300 -0.21 -34.49 -2.88
N CYS A 301 0.28 -34.38 -1.65
CA CYS A 301 1.70 -34.34 -1.33
C CYS A 301 2.09 -35.54 -0.49
N GLN A 302 3.13 -36.26 -0.92
CA GLN A 302 3.76 -37.31 -0.14
C GLN A 302 4.96 -36.72 0.59
N VAL A 303 5.02 -36.92 1.90
CA VAL A 303 6.06 -36.32 2.74
C VAL A 303 6.87 -37.42 3.43
N PRO A 304 8.21 -37.32 3.48
CA PRO A 304 9.03 -38.25 4.25
C PRO A 304 8.76 -38.07 5.76
N ARG A 305 8.95 -39.15 6.52
CA ARG A 305 8.79 -39.12 7.98
C ARG A 305 10.01 -38.53 8.68
#